data_AF-A0A5C8ZCQ2-F1
#
_entry.id   AF-A0A5C8ZCQ2-F1
#
_cell.length_a   1.000
_cell.length_b   1.000
_cell.length_c   1.000
_cell.angle_alpha   90.00
_cell.angle_beta   90.00
_cell.angle_gamma   90.00
#
_symmetry.space_group_name_H-M   'P 1'
#
loop_
_entity.id
_entity.type
_entity.pdbx_description
1 polymer ?
#
loop_
_entity_poly.entity_id
_entity_poly.type
_entity_poly.pdbx_seq_one_letter_code
_entity_poly.pdbx_strand_id
1 'polypeptide(L)' 'MAVPKRKMSRSNTRHRRSQWKAAPLTLVATTRGSDTEYSLPHTARVVTDAAGTPLYLEYKGRKVKDL' A
#
# COMPACT_ATOMS: atom_id res chain seq x y z
N MET A 1 -21.62 33.40 -12.75
CA MET A 1 -20.50 32.74 -12.02
C MET A 1 -21.03 32.24 -10.69
N ALA A 2 -20.86 30.96 -10.36
CA ALA A 2 -21.37 30.41 -9.10
C ALA A 2 -20.42 30.75 -7.95
N VAL A 3 -20.96 31.28 -6.85
CA VAL A 3 -20.18 31.66 -5.66
C VAL A 3 -20.94 31.18 -4.41
N PRO A 4 -20.26 30.61 -3.39
CA PRO A 4 -20.93 30.23 -2.16
C PRO A 4 -21.57 31.44 -1.47
N LYS A 5 -22.89 31.38 -1.25
CA LYS A 5 -23.63 32.47 -0.59
C LYS A 5 -23.30 32.61 0.90
N ARG A 6 -22.89 31.51 1.55
CA ARG A 6 -22.61 31.44 2.98
C ARG A 6 -21.37 30.59 3.23
N LYS A 7 -20.66 30.90 4.32
CA LYS A 7 -19.60 30.03 4.86
C LYS A 7 -20.24 28.74 5.37
N MET A 8 -19.62 27.61 5.04
CA MET A 8 -20.06 26.31 5.52
C MET A 8 -19.76 26.12 7.00
N SER A 9 -20.69 25.55 7.76
CA SER A 9 -20.49 25.30 9.19
C SER A 9 -19.38 24.28 9.45
N ARG A 10 -18.76 24.35 10.64
CA ARG A 10 -17.75 23.37 11.08
C ARG A 10 -18.33 21.96 11.15
N SER A 11 -19.61 21.82 11.51
CA SER A 11 -20.29 20.52 11.57
C SER A 11 -20.43 19.91 10.17
N ASN A 12 -20.96 20.66 9.20
CA ASN A 12 -21.15 20.17 7.82
C ASN A 12 -19.83 19.84 7.13
N THR A 13 -18.78 20.61 7.40
CA THR A 13 -17.45 20.32 6.88
C THR A 13 -16.89 19.02 7.44
N ARG A 14 -17.03 18.80 8.76
CA ARG A 14 -16.60 17.55 9.40
C ARG A 14 -17.41 16.36 8.92
N HIS A 15 -18.72 16.52 8.77
CA HIS A 15 -19.61 15.49 8.24
C HIS A 15 -19.25 15.09 6.80
N ARG A 16 -19.00 16.04 5.88
CA ARG A 16 -18.56 15.69 4.52
C ARG A 16 -17.20 14.97 4.51
N ARG A 17 -16.26 15.43 5.34
CA ARG A 17 -14.91 14.83 5.44
C ARG A 17 -14.89 13.52 6.22
N SER A 18 -15.95 13.14 6.93
CA SER A 18 -15.95 11.86 7.67
C SER A 18 -15.89 10.66 6.72
N GLN A 19 -16.37 10.82 5.49
CA GLN A 19 -16.28 9.83 4.42
C GLN A 19 -14.89 9.77 3.77
N TRP A 20 -14.01 10.74 4.03
CA TRP A 20 -12.66 10.78 3.46
C TRP A 20 -11.74 9.92 4.32
N LYS A 21 -11.92 8.61 4.20
CA LYS A 21 -11.10 7.58 4.86
C LYS A 21 -10.27 6.86 3.82
N ALA A 22 -9.00 6.60 4.14
CA ALA A 22 -8.17 5.74 3.33
C ALA A 22 -8.66 4.30 3.47
N ALA A 23 -8.71 3.57 2.36
CA ALA A 23 -8.92 2.13 2.40
C ALA A 23 -7.59 1.44 2.77
N PRO A 24 -7.62 0.36 3.57
CA PRO A 24 -6.43 -0.45 3.79
C PRO A 24 -5.97 -1.08 2.47
N LEU A 25 -4.66 -1.21 2.30
CA LEU A 25 -4.10 -1.90 1.14
C LEU A 25 -4.32 -3.40 1.29
N THR A 26 -4.71 -4.06 0.20
CA THR A 26 -4.74 -5.53 0.12
C THR A 26 -3.30 -6.03 -0.02
N LEU A 27 -2.86 -6.89 0.89
CA LEU A 27 -1.52 -7.47 0.90
C LEU A 27 -1.59 -8.99 0.76
N VAL A 28 -0.59 -9.55 0.10
CA VAL A 28 -0.39 -11.01 -0.06
C VAL A 28 0.79 -11.43 0.80
N ALA A 29 0.58 -12.41 1.67
CA ALA A 29 1.64 -13.03 2.47
C ALA A 29 2.36 -14.10 1.66
N THR A 30 3.69 -14.07 1.68
CA THR A 30 4.55 -15.13 1.13
C THR A 30 5.45 -15.66 2.24
N THR A 31 5.37 -16.96 2.52
CA THR A 31 6.15 -17.61 3.59
C THR A 31 7.37 -18.31 3.01
N ARG A 32 8.56 -18.04 3.57
CA ARG A 32 9.81 -18.73 3.27
C ARG A 32 10.43 -19.24 4.57
N GLY A 33 10.22 -20.52 4.88
CA GLY A 33 10.65 -21.06 6.17
C GLY A 33 9.89 -20.41 7.33
N SER A 34 10.59 -19.80 8.28
CA SER A 34 10.01 -19.05 9.40
C SER A 34 9.57 -17.63 9.05
N ASP A 35 10.03 -17.09 7.93
CA ASP A 35 9.85 -15.66 7.61
C ASP A 35 8.62 -15.46 6.73
N THR A 36 7.75 -14.53 7.12
CA THR A 36 6.56 -14.13 6.34
C THR A 36 6.73 -12.70 5.86
N GLU A 37 6.72 -12.52 4.53
CA GLU A 37 6.83 -11.22 3.91
C GLU A 37 5.50 -10.82 3.25
N TYR A 38 5.11 -9.56 3.42
CA TYR A 38 3.90 -8.99 2.83
C TYR A 38 4.27 -8.16 1.59
N SER A 39 3.54 -8.38 0.50
CA SER A 39 3.72 -7.64 -0.75
C SER A 39 2.38 -7.24 -1.36
N LEU A 40 2.41 -6.29 -2.30
CA LEU A 40 1.21 -5.94 -3.07
C LEU A 40 0.86 -7.07 -4.05
N PRO A 41 -0.43 -7.32 -4.29
CA PRO A 41 -0.84 -8.27 -5.30
C PRO A 41 -0.39 -7.82 -6.69
N HIS A 42 -0.06 -8.79 -7.54
CA HIS A 42 0.35 -8.58 -8.93
C HIS A 42 1.62 -7.74 -9.15
N THR A 43 2.41 -7.51 -8.11
CA THR A 43 3.74 -6.86 -8.21
C THR A 43 4.85 -7.84 -7.90
N ALA A 44 6.04 -7.61 -8.47
CA ALA A 44 7.24 -8.33 -8.02
C ALA A 44 7.68 -7.78 -6.66
N ARG A 45 8.03 -8.67 -5.73
CA ARG A 45 8.55 -8.29 -4.41
C ARG A 45 10.07 -8.28 -4.41
N VAL A 46 10.67 -7.53 -3.50
CA VAL A 46 12.12 -7.53 -3.28
C VAL A 46 12.46 -8.68 -2.37
N VAL A 47 13.43 -9.51 -2.75
CA VAL A 47 13.98 -10.55 -1.89
C VAL A 47 15.29 -10.04 -1.29
N THR A 48 15.39 -10.09 0.03
CA THR A 48 16.59 -9.68 0.79
C THR A 48 17.39 -10.87 1.31
N ASP A 49 18.65 -10.64 1.64
CA ASP A 49 19.48 -11.58 2.41
C ASP A 49 19.17 -11.48 3.93
N ALA A 50 19.87 -12.29 4.73
CA ALA A 50 19.75 -12.30 6.20
C ALA A 50 20.27 -11.01 6.87
N ALA A 51 21.07 -10.20 6.17
CA ALA A 51 21.56 -8.90 6.62
C ALA A 51 20.67 -7.72 6.16
N GLY A 52 19.61 -7.99 5.39
CA GLY A 52 18.70 -6.98 4.84
C GLY A 52 19.14 -6.36 3.50
N THR A 53 20.19 -6.88 2.86
CA THR A 53 20.64 -6.42 1.54
C THR A 53 19.64 -6.86 0.46
N PRO A 54 19.13 -5.96 -0.40
CA PRO A 54 18.27 -6.34 -1.52
C PRO A 54 19.06 -7.11 -2.58
N LEU A 55 18.55 -8.27 -3.01
CA LEU A 55 19.23 -9.15 -3.96
C LEU A 55 18.56 -9.12 -5.34
N TYR A 56 17.25 -9.37 -5.40
CA TYR A 56 16.53 -9.46 -6.66
C TYR A 56 15.03 -9.22 -6.47
N LEU A 57 14.35 -8.90 -7.57
CA LEU A 57 12.91 -8.92 -7.66
C LEU A 57 12.42 -10.33 -7.99
N GLU A 58 11.47 -10.81 -7.21
CA GLU A 58 10.80 -12.10 -7.40
C GLU A 58 9.32 -11.89 -7.75
N TYR A 59 8.82 -12.67 -8.71
CA TYR A 59 7.39 -12.77 -8.99
C TYR A 59 7.00 -14.23 -9.16
N LYS A 60 5.99 -14.68 -8.40
CA LYS A 60 5.47 -16.05 -8.45
C LYS A 60 6.59 -17.12 -8.36
N GLY A 61 7.55 -16.97 -7.45
CA GLY A 61 8.63 -17.93 -7.25
C GLY A 61 9.77 -17.84 -8.28
N ARG A 62 9.73 -16.91 -9.23
CA ARG A 62 10.77 -16.74 -10.25
C ARG A 62 11.48 -15.42 -10.05
N LYS A 63 12.80 -15.43 -10.19
CA LYS A 63 13.63 -14.23 -10.27
C LYS A 63 13.31 -13.49 -11.58
N VAL A 64 12.90 -12.23 -11.44
CA VAL A 64 12.54 -11.36 -12.58
C VAL A 64 13.67 -10.41 -12.93
N LYS A 65 14.38 -9.88 -11.93
CA LYS A 65 15.40 -8.85 -12.12
C LYS A 65 16.41 -8.83 -10.97
N ASP A 66 17.69 -8.66 -11.27
CA ASP A 66 18.74 -8.35 -10.28
C ASP A 66 18.66 -6.89 -9.79
N LEU A 67 18.93 -6.69 -8.51
CA LEU A 67 18.92 -5.37 -7.86
C LEU A 67 20.33 -4.88 -7.53
#